data_AF-A0A5C6YKV1-F1
#
_entry.id   AF-A0A5C6YKV1-F1
#
_cell.length_a   1.000
_cell.length_b   1.000
_cell.length_c   1.000
_cell.angle_alpha   90.00
_cell.angle_beta   90.00
_cell.angle_gamma   90.00
#
_symmetry.space_group_name_H-M   'P 1'
#
loop_
_entity.id
_entity.type
_entity.pdbx_description
1 polymer ?
#
loop_
_entity_poly.entity_id
_entity_poly.type
_entity_poly.pdbx_seq_one_letter_code
_entity_poly.pdbx_strand_id
1 'polypeptide(L)'
;MDTAAGPVTLVGAWRARVEKLAPAAGPVANNAPALGHNGLIAPLQGLSVRGVLWYQGEENAGRAAAYADGFKRLIQDWRQQFGDPDLPFLFVQLAAWRPLADNRPDGNGFAELRGSQAAALALPHTGMATAIDIGDAIDIHPRNKRTVGERLAAVAMHELGLRDAPAMGPRLIGGQARGAEFELRFDRT
;
A
#
# COMPACT_ATOMS: atom_id res chain seq x y z
N MET A 1 -43.73 -0.40 5.28
CA MET A 1 -43.18 -0.47 6.65
C MET A 1 -44.33 -0.24 7.60
N ASP A 2 -44.54 -1.13 8.56
CA ASP A 2 -45.59 -0.95 9.57
C ASP A 2 -45.10 -0.04 10.69
N THR A 3 -45.93 0.94 11.05
CA THR A 3 -45.70 1.88 12.16
C THR A 3 -46.88 1.84 13.11
N ALA A 4 -46.73 2.43 14.31
CA ALA A 4 -47.83 2.55 15.28
C ALA A 4 -49.05 3.34 14.75
N ALA A 5 -48.89 4.10 13.65
CA ALA A 5 -49.96 4.84 12.99
C ALA A 5 -50.53 4.11 11.75
N GLY A 6 -50.06 2.89 11.47
CA GLY A 6 -50.47 2.08 10.32
C GLY A 6 -49.36 1.87 9.26
N PRO A 7 -49.68 1.17 8.15
CA PRO A 7 -48.73 0.84 7.10
C PRO A 7 -48.35 2.07 6.27
N VAL A 8 -47.05 2.32 6.13
CA VAL A 8 -46.51 3.37 5.24
C VAL A 8 -45.88 2.71 4.02
N THR A 9 -46.32 3.12 2.83
CA THR A 9 -45.73 2.69 1.55
C THR A 9 -44.29 3.15 1.45
N LEU A 10 -43.40 2.26 0.96
CA LEU A 10 -42.00 2.61 0.75
C LEU A 10 -41.71 3.21 -0.64
N VAL A 11 -42.72 3.25 -1.49
CA VAL A 11 -42.61 3.65 -2.90
C VAL A 11 -43.15 5.07 -3.07
N GLY A 12 -42.31 5.98 -3.59
CA GLY A 12 -42.67 7.38 -3.89
C GLY A 12 -41.65 8.40 -3.42
N ALA A 13 -41.91 9.69 -3.68
CA ALA A 13 -41.08 10.79 -3.20
C ALA A 13 -41.28 10.98 -1.69
N TRP A 14 -40.25 10.65 -0.92
CA TRP A 14 -40.27 10.82 0.53
C TRP A 14 -40.01 12.26 0.93
N ARG A 15 -40.90 12.82 1.76
CA ARG A 15 -40.65 14.08 2.45
C ARG A 15 -39.88 13.77 3.73
N ALA A 16 -38.56 13.57 3.63
CA ALA A 16 -37.73 13.54 4.82
C ALA A 16 -37.71 14.93 5.45
N ARG A 17 -37.98 15.03 6.76
CA ARG A 17 -37.71 16.23 7.54
C ARG A 17 -36.40 16.01 8.26
N VAL A 18 -35.35 16.71 7.84
CA VAL A 18 -34.07 16.67 8.53
C VAL A 18 -34.24 17.33 9.89
N GLU A 19 -34.25 16.53 10.97
CA GLU A 19 -34.44 17.00 12.33
C GLU A 19 -33.23 17.81 12.83
N LYS A 20 -32.03 17.39 12.45
CA LYS A 20 -30.78 18.08 12.74
C LYS A 20 -29.70 17.64 11.76
N LEU A 21 -29.13 18.58 11.02
CA LEU A 21 -27.84 18.38 10.37
C LEU A 21 -26.77 18.55 11.45
N ALA A 22 -26.18 17.44 11.91
CA ALA A 22 -24.89 17.52 12.58
C ALA A 22 -23.85 17.55 11.45
N PRO A 23 -23.14 18.66 11.22
CA PRO A 23 -21.97 18.60 10.35
C PRO A 23 -21.00 17.63 11.02
N ALA A 24 -20.87 16.43 10.46
CA ALA A 24 -19.62 15.70 10.61
C ALA A 24 -18.54 16.68 10.14
N ALA A 25 -17.44 16.81 10.89
CA ALA A 25 -16.29 17.54 10.38
C ALA A 25 -16.03 16.98 8.97
N GLY A 26 -16.18 17.84 7.95
CA GLY A 26 -15.99 17.43 6.57
C GLY A 26 -14.63 16.76 6.44
N PRO A 27 -14.43 15.91 5.41
CA PRO A 27 -13.15 15.26 5.23
C PRO A 27 -12.04 16.30 5.25
N VAL A 28 -11.06 16.12 6.15
CA VAL A 28 -9.81 16.89 6.10
C VAL A 28 -9.01 16.45 4.88
N ALA A 29 -8.00 17.23 4.48
CA ALA A 29 -7.22 16.93 3.28
C ALA A 29 -6.74 15.47 3.19
N ASN A 30 -6.35 14.89 4.32
CA ASN A 30 -5.83 13.52 4.38
C ASN A 30 -6.91 12.42 4.24
N ASN A 31 -8.18 12.75 4.49
CA ASN A 31 -9.30 11.79 4.48
C ASN A 31 -10.34 12.10 3.39
N ALA A 32 -10.10 13.13 2.59
CA ALA A 32 -10.93 13.48 1.44
C ALA A 32 -10.71 12.48 0.31
N PRO A 33 -11.75 11.71 -0.09
CA PRO A 33 -11.62 10.76 -1.19
C PRO A 33 -11.11 11.46 -2.45
N ALA A 34 -10.16 10.81 -3.12
CA ALA A 34 -9.52 11.30 -4.35
C ALA A 34 -8.78 12.65 -4.27
N LEU A 35 -8.69 13.32 -3.11
CA LEU A 35 -8.01 14.63 -3.03
C LEU A 35 -6.53 14.52 -3.39
N GLY A 36 -5.81 13.55 -2.80
CA GLY A 36 -4.40 13.33 -3.12
C GLY A 36 -4.19 13.02 -4.60
N HIS A 37 -5.07 12.21 -5.19
CA HIS A 37 -5.02 11.90 -6.61
C HIS A 37 -5.25 13.15 -7.48
N ASN A 38 -6.35 13.86 -7.26
CA ASN A 38 -6.75 15.00 -8.09
C ASN A 38 -5.82 16.21 -7.92
N GLY A 39 -5.24 16.38 -6.72
CA GLY A 39 -4.34 17.48 -6.43
C GLY A 39 -2.89 17.24 -6.86
N LEU A 40 -2.43 15.98 -6.85
CA LEU A 40 -1.00 15.67 -7.04
C LEU A 40 -0.71 14.82 -8.28
N ILE A 41 -1.63 13.97 -8.71
CA ILE A 41 -1.39 12.95 -9.75
C ILE A 41 -2.10 13.30 -11.04
N ALA A 42 -3.40 13.62 -10.98
CA ALA A 42 -4.18 13.98 -12.17
C ALA A 42 -3.54 15.13 -12.99
N PRO A 43 -2.95 16.18 -12.38
CA PRO A 43 -2.28 17.24 -13.14
C PRO A 43 -0.99 16.81 -13.85
N LEU A 44 -0.43 15.66 -13.50
CA LEU A 44 0.77 15.10 -14.15
C LEU A 44 0.41 14.22 -15.36
N GLN A 45 -0.87 13.91 -15.58
CA GLN A 45 -1.32 13.18 -16.76
C GLN A 45 -0.91 13.94 -18.03
N GLY A 46 -0.45 13.19 -19.05
CA GLY A 46 0.07 13.75 -20.30
C GLY A 46 1.58 14.08 -20.26
N LEU A 47 2.24 14.02 -19.11
CA LEU A 47 3.70 14.02 -19.03
C LEU A 47 4.25 12.63 -19.31
N SER A 48 5.38 12.56 -20.02
CA SER A 48 6.15 11.32 -20.14
C SER A 48 6.89 11.05 -18.83
N VAL A 49 6.48 10.01 -18.12
CA VAL A 49 7.14 9.52 -16.91
C VAL A 49 7.87 8.21 -17.22
N ARG A 50 9.00 7.97 -16.55
CA ARG A 50 9.80 6.74 -16.74
C ARG A 50 9.52 5.67 -15.67
N GLY A 51 8.70 6.01 -14.68
CA GLY A 51 8.33 5.13 -13.59
C GLY A 51 7.81 5.90 -12.38
N VAL A 52 7.38 5.16 -11.37
CA VAL A 52 6.83 5.67 -10.11
C VAL A 52 7.67 5.17 -8.95
N LEU A 53 7.97 6.05 -8.00
CA LEU A 53 8.50 5.69 -6.68
C LEU A 53 7.39 5.91 -5.64
N TRP A 54 7.03 4.86 -4.91
CA TRP A 54 5.92 4.89 -3.94
C TRP A 54 6.36 4.45 -2.54
N TYR A 55 6.22 5.34 -1.57
CA TYR A 55 6.46 5.02 -0.16
C TYR A 55 5.28 5.52 0.66
N GLN A 56 4.33 4.61 0.91
CA GLN A 56 3.15 4.85 1.72
C GLN A 56 2.65 3.51 2.27
N GLY A 57 1.98 3.54 3.40
CA GLY A 57 1.14 2.43 3.87
C GLY A 57 0.81 2.50 5.35
N GLU A 58 1.51 3.33 6.12
CA GLU A 58 1.47 3.38 7.59
C GLU A 58 0.02 3.43 8.13
N GLU A 59 -0.82 4.28 7.53
CA GLU A 59 -2.23 4.46 7.91
C GLU A 59 -3.15 3.29 7.48
N ASN A 60 -2.62 2.37 6.67
CA ASN A 60 -3.30 1.17 6.19
C ASN A 60 -2.94 -0.08 7.00
N ALA A 61 -2.08 0.02 8.02
CA ALA A 61 -1.67 -1.14 8.82
C ALA A 61 -2.86 -1.87 9.48
N GLY A 62 -3.93 -1.15 9.85
CA GLY A 62 -5.17 -1.75 10.37
C GLY A 62 -6.08 -2.38 9.30
N ARG A 63 -5.71 -2.30 8.01
CA ARG A 63 -6.47 -2.81 6.86
C ARG A 63 -5.56 -3.47 5.82
N ALA A 64 -4.51 -4.17 6.29
CA ALA A 64 -3.49 -4.75 5.43
C ALA A 64 -4.05 -5.62 4.31
N ALA A 65 -5.04 -6.47 4.58
CA ALA A 65 -5.69 -7.31 3.56
C ALA A 65 -6.31 -6.47 2.43
N ALA A 66 -7.05 -5.41 2.76
CA ALA A 66 -7.63 -4.50 1.77
C ALA A 66 -6.55 -3.72 0.99
N TYR A 67 -5.42 -3.44 1.62
CA TYR A 67 -4.29 -2.79 0.96
C TYR A 67 -3.69 -3.64 -0.16
N ALA A 68 -3.60 -4.96 0.01
CA ALA A 68 -3.00 -5.84 -1.00
C ALA A 68 -3.71 -5.73 -2.36
N ASP A 69 -5.04 -5.73 -2.36
CA ASP A 69 -5.83 -5.57 -3.57
C ASP A 69 -5.89 -4.12 -4.04
N GLY A 70 -6.06 -3.18 -3.10
CA GLY A 70 -6.12 -1.75 -3.41
C GLY A 70 -4.83 -1.23 -4.05
N PHE A 71 -3.67 -1.69 -3.59
CA PHE A 71 -2.39 -1.26 -4.11
C PHE A 71 -2.11 -1.79 -5.52
N LYS A 72 -2.44 -3.05 -5.81
CA LYS A 72 -2.39 -3.60 -7.17
C LYS A 72 -3.30 -2.83 -8.13
N ARG A 73 -4.51 -2.49 -7.68
CA ARG A 73 -5.46 -1.67 -8.46
C ARG A 73 -4.92 -0.28 -8.72
N LEU A 74 -4.29 0.36 -7.73
CA LEU A 74 -3.64 1.66 -7.91
C LEU A 74 -2.55 1.61 -8.98
N ILE A 75 -1.69 0.58 -8.94
CA ILE A 75 -0.62 0.41 -9.94
C ILE A 75 -1.21 0.28 -11.36
N GLN A 76 -2.21 -0.58 -11.52
CA GLN A 76 -2.88 -0.81 -12.81
C GLN A 76 -3.61 0.44 -13.31
N ASP A 77 -4.30 1.14 -12.41
CA ASP A 77 -5.01 2.38 -12.72
C ASP A 77 -4.04 3.47 -13.18
N TRP A 78 -2.91 3.66 -12.50
CA TRP A 78 -1.92 4.66 -12.93
C TRP A 78 -1.27 4.30 -14.27
N ARG A 79 -0.96 3.02 -14.50
CA ARG A 79 -0.52 2.54 -15.83
C ARG A 79 -1.50 2.92 -16.93
N GLN A 80 -2.80 2.74 -16.67
CA GLN A 80 -3.84 3.16 -17.61
C GLN A 80 -3.87 4.68 -17.81
N GLN A 81 -3.81 5.46 -16.72
CA GLN A 81 -3.86 6.92 -16.79
C GLN A 81 -2.65 7.53 -17.52
N PHE A 82 -1.46 6.95 -17.37
CA PHE A 82 -0.24 7.37 -18.06
C PHE A 82 -0.09 6.73 -19.46
N GLY A 83 -1.01 5.84 -19.85
CA GLY A 83 -0.99 5.19 -21.16
C GLY A 83 0.18 4.22 -21.36
N ASP A 84 0.75 3.69 -20.28
CA ASP A 84 1.90 2.79 -20.31
C ASP A 84 1.61 1.55 -19.44
N PRO A 85 1.25 0.40 -20.06
CA PRO A 85 0.94 -0.83 -19.33
C PRO A 85 2.14 -1.44 -18.60
N ASP A 86 3.36 -1.07 -19.00
CA ASP A 86 4.62 -1.58 -18.47
C ASP A 86 5.35 -0.55 -17.60
N LEU A 87 4.67 0.57 -17.25
CA LEU A 87 5.23 1.63 -16.42
C LEU A 87 5.83 1.03 -15.13
N PRO A 88 7.15 1.19 -14.91
CA PRO A 88 7.80 0.67 -13.71
C PRO A 88 7.19 1.28 -12.44
N PHE A 89 6.75 0.43 -11.52
CA PHE A 89 6.18 0.86 -10.25
C PHE A 89 7.01 0.30 -9.10
N LEU A 90 7.82 1.15 -8.49
CA LEU A 90 8.81 0.76 -7.50
C LEU A 90 8.40 1.30 -6.15
N PHE A 91 8.43 0.47 -5.12
CA PHE A 91 7.88 0.85 -3.82
C PHE A 91 8.73 0.41 -2.65
N VAL A 92 8.46 0.99 -1.49
CA VAL A 92 9.18 0.70 -0.26
C VAL A 92 8.32 -0.19 0.64
N GLN A 93 8.86 -1.34 1.03
CA GLN A 93 8.31 -2.11 2.14
C GLN A 93 8.53 -1.31 3.42
N LEU A 94 7.47 -1.07 4.20
CA LEU A 94 7.55 -0.20 5.38
C LEU A 94 8.70 -0.58 6.31
N ALA A 95 9.36 0.44 6.86
CA ALA A 95 10.42 0.27 7.83
C ALA A 95 9.93 -0.36 9.14
N ALA A 96 10.86 -0.81 10.00
CA ALA A 96 10.50 -1.19 11.37
C ALA A 96 9.91 0.00 12.12
N TRP A 97 8.81 -0.26 12.83
CA TRP A 97 8.19 0.65 13.77
C TRP A 97 7.54 -0.19 14.87
N ARG A 98 7.61 0.31 16.11
CA ARG A 98 7.29 -0.36 17.37
C ARG A 98 8.37 -1.33 17.89
N PRO A 99 8.51 -1.48 19.22
CA PRO A 99 9.38 -2.48 19.83
C PRO A 99 9.09 -3.89 19.34
N LEU A 100 10.12 -4.71 19.18
CA LEU A 100 9.96 -6.13 18.83
C LEU A 100 9.11 -6.91 19.84
N ALA A 101 9.12 -6.49 21.11
CA ALA A 101 8.31 -7.07 22.17
C ALA A 101 6.79 -6.90 21.94
N ASP A 102 6.40 -5.94 21.09
CA ASP A 102 5.00 -5.71 20.72
C ASP A 102 4.56 -6.64 19.58
N ASN A 103 5.46 -7.45 19.01
CA ASN A 103 5.07 -8.49 18.05
C ASN A 103 4.28 -9.55 18.79
N ARG A 104 3.05 -9.79 18.32
CA ARG A 104 2.18 -10.77 18.93
C ARG A 104 1.98 -11.96 17.98
N PRO A 105 1.86 -13.19 18.51
CA PRO A 105 1.54 -14.37 17.70
C PRO A 105 0.18 -14.28 16.98
N ASP A 106 -0.74 -13.47 17.50
CA ASP A 106 -2.08 -13.21 16.93
C ASP A 106 -2.11 -12.12 15.84
N GLY A 107 -0.96 -11.55 15.48
CA GLY A 107 -0.82 -10.64 14.33
C GLY A 107 -0.16 -9.30 14.66
N ASN A 108 0.35 -8.66 13.61
CA ASN A 108 0.91 -7.31 13.67
C ASN A 108 0.57 -6.61 12.34
N GLY A 109 -0.27 -5.57 12.40
CA GLY A 109 -0.71 -4.84 11.22
C GLY A 109 0.42 -4.30 10.34
N PHE A 110 1.57 -3.92 10.93
CA PHE A 110 2.75 -3.54 10.15
C PHE A 110 3.39 -4.74 9.45
N ALA A 111 3.49 -5.90 10.10
CA ALA A 111 4.03 -7.10 9.47
C ALA A 111 3.12 -7.60 8.34
N GLU A 112 1.81 -7.60 8.57
CA GLU A 112 0.81 -7.96 7.55
C GLU A 112 0.85 -7.00 6.38
N LEU A 113 0.94 -5.68 6.63
CA LEU A 113 1.02 -4.68 5.58
C LEU A 113 2.30 -4.82 4.74
N ARG A 114 3.45 -5.15 5.36
CA ARG A 114 4.68 -5.47 4.60
C ARG A 114 4.47 -6.65 3.66
N GLY A 115 3.69 -7.66 4.10
CA GLY A 115 3.26 -8.77 3.26
C GLY A 115 2.35 -8.31 2.12
N SER A 116 1.38 -7.44 2.40
CA SER A 116 0.50 -6.84 1.38
C SER A 116 1.23 -5.99 0.35
N GLN A 117 2.26 -5.24 0.77
CA GLN A 117 3.16 -4.52 -0.14
C GLN A 117 3.92 -5.51 -1.03
N ALA A 118 4.53 -6.54 -0.44
CA ALA A 118 5.26 -7.56 -1.20
C ALA A 118 4.36 -8.31 -2.21
N ALA A 119 3.07 -8.48 -1.91
CA ALA A 119 2.12 -9.12 -2.83
C ALA A 119 1.95 -8.35 -4.16
N ALA A 120 2.28 -7.05 -4.21
CA ALA A 120 2.26 -6.28 -5.45
C ALA A 120 3.37 -6.70 -6.44
N LEU A 121 4.43 -7.38 -5.98
CA LEU A 121 5.49 -7.98 -6.83
C LEU A 121 4.98 -9.08 -7.77
N ALA A 122 3.71 -9.49 -7.64
CA ALA A 122 3.06 -10.37 -8.60
C ALA A 122 2.73 -9.67 -9.94
N LEU A 123 2.72 -8.34 -9.98
CA LEU A 123 2.54 -7.56 -11.20
C LEU A 123 3.90 -7.39 -11.93
N PRO A 124 3.94 -7.45 -13.27
CA PRO A 124 5.16 -7.21 -14.03
C PRO A 124 5.65 -5.76 -13.86
N HIS A 125 6.93 -5.50 -14.09
CA HIS A 125 7.56 -4.17 -13.97
C HIS A 125 7.31 -3.52 -12.61
N THR A 126 7.42 -4.31 -11.54
CA THR A 126 7.35 -3.84 -10.17
C THR A 126 8.58 -4.27 -9.38
N GLY A 127 9.01 -3.42 -8.47
CA GLY A 127 10.17 -3.70 -7.63
C GLY A 127 9.99 -3.12 -6.23
N MET A 128 10.64 -3.76 -5.25
CA MET A 128 10.45 -3.40 -3.84
C MET A 128 11.80 -3.18 -3.15
N ALA A 129 11.99 -1.98 -2.61
CA ALA A 129 13.06 -1.69 -1.67
C ALA A 129 12.61 -2.08 -0.26
N THR A 130 13.34 -3.00 0.39
CA THR A 130 13.10 -3.33 1.79
C THR A 130 13.66 -2.23 2.69
N ALA A 131 12.93 -1.81 3.73
CA ALA A 131 13.39 -0.82 4.71
C ALA A 131 13.29 -1.29 6.18
N ILE A 132 12.89 -2.55 6.42
CA ILE A 132 12.63 -3.07 7.77
C ILE A 132 13.82 -2.91 8.72
N ASP A 133 15.05 -3.03 8.21
CA ASP A 133 16.31 -3.00 8.96
C ASP A 133 16.82 -1.59 9.30
N ILE A 134 16.22 -0.54 8.71
CA ILE A 134 16.62 0.86 8.90
C ILE A 134 15.52 1.71 9.54
N GLY A 135 14.55 1.04 10.17
CA GLY A 135 13.48 1.66 10.94
C GLY A 135 13.88 2.08 12.35
N ASP A 136 12.93 2.63 13.10
CA ASP A 136 13.08 3.02 14.50
C ASP A 136 11.88 2.49 15.31
N ALA A 137 12.16 1.82 16.42
CA ALA A 137 11.13 1.25 17.26
C ALA A 137 10.20 2.30 17.88
N ILE A 138 10.65 3.54 18.05
CA ILE A 138 9.89 4.62 18.70
C ILE A 138 9.46 5.74 17.75
N ASP A 139 9.95 5.76 16.51
CA ASP A 139 9.61 6.76 15.50
C ASP A 139 9.16 6.08 14.20
N ILE A 140 7.94 6.39 13.76
CA ILE A 140 7.39 5.84 12.52
C ILE A 140 8.11 6.40 11.29
N HIS A 141 8.87 7.49 11.43
CA HIS A 141 9.58 8.15 10.36
C HIS A 141 11.07 7.77 10.39
N PRO A 142 11.52 6.79 9.58
CA PRO A 142 12.92 6.37 9.59
C PRO A 142 13.83 7.52 9.16
N ARG A 143 14.84 7.84 9.99
CA ARG A 143 15.77 8.94 9.72
C ARG A 143 16.70 8.64 8.55
N ASN A 144 17.05 7.38 8.33
CA ASN A 144 17.91 6.97 7.23
C ASN A 144 17.14 6.86 5.89
N LYS A 145 16.66 8.00 5.39
CA LYS A 145 16.01 8.08 4.06
C LYS A 145 16.99 7.88 2.91
N ARG A 146 18.29 8.10 3.14
CA ARG A 146 19.34 7.91 2.14
C ARG A 146 19.43 6.45 1.69
N THR A 147 19.51 5.51 2.64
CA THR A 147 19.57 4.07 2.29
C THR A 147 18.30 3.59 1.59
N VAL A 148 17.11 4.10 1.96
CA VAL A 148 15.88 3.81 1.19
C VAL A 148 16.01 4.28 -0.27
N GLY A 149 16.48 5.52 -0.47
CA GLY A 149 16.69 6.09 -1.79
C GLY A 149 17.72 5.32 -2.63
N GLU A 150 18.84 4.93 -2.03
CA GLU A 150 19.88 4.13 -2.68
C GLU A 150 19.35 2.75 -3.11
N ARG A 151 18.53 2.10 -2.27
CA ARG A 151 17.87 0.82 -2.62
C ARG A 151 16.86 0.98 -3.75
N LEU A 152 16.00 1.99 -3.70
CA LEU A 152 15.06 2.29 -4.80
C LEU A 152 15.80 2.62 -6.10
N ALA A 153 16.90 3.37 -6.03
CA ALA A 153 17.72 3.68 -7.19
C ALA A 153 18.34 2.41 -7.79
N ALA A 154 18.83 1.48 -6.97
CA ALA A 154 19.33 0.20 -7.46
C ALA A 154 18.24 -0.60 -8.18
N VAL A 155 17.04 -0.68 -7.59
CA VAL A 155 15.87 -1.35 -8.21
C VAL A 155 15.51 -0.66 -9.53
N ALA A 156 15.46 0.67 -9.57
CA ALA A 156 15.16 1.42 -10.79
C ALA A 156 16.19 1.18 -11.90
N MET A 157 17.48 1.17 -11.57
CA MET A 157 18.54 0.91 -12.54
C MET A 157 18.44 -0.50 -13.13
N HIS A 158 18.04 -1.48 -12.32
CA HIS A 158 17.80 -2.85 -12.79
C HIS A 158 16.57 -2.93 -13.71
N GLU A 159 15.41 -2.45 -13.24
CA GLU A 159 14.14 -2.51 -13.99
C GLU A 159 14.18 -1.72 -15.31
N LEU A 160 14.99 -0.65 -15.37
CA LEU A 160 15.18 0.14 -16.59
C LEU A 160 16.27 -0.41 -17.53
N GLY A 161 16.89 -1.55 -17.19
CA GLY A 161 17.97 -2.16 -17.98
C GLY A 161 19.26 -1.34 -18.00
N LEU A 162 19.43 -0.41 -17.05
CA LEU A 162 20.60 0.47 -16.95
C LEU A 162 21.75 -0.18 -16.15
N ARG A 163 21.46 -1.25 -15.41
CA ARG A 163 22.44 -2.02 -14.66
C ARG A 163 22.04 -3.49 -14.60
N ASP A 164 22.89 -4.35 -15.15
CA ASP A 164 22.74 -5.81 -15.05
C ASP A 164 23.37 -6.32 -13.74
N ALA A 165 22.68 -6.04 -12.63
CA ALA A 165 23.02 -6.56 -11.31
C ALA A 165 21.74 -6.80 -10.51
N PRO A 166 21.69 -7.85 -9.66
CA PRO A 166 20.57 -8.05 -8.75
C PRO A 166 20.34 -6.81 -7.89
N ALA A 167 19.10 -6.33 -7.84
CA ALA A 167 18.72 -5.14 -7.08
C ALA A 167 17.66 -5.42 -6.00
N MET A 168 17.09 -6.62 -6.00
CA MET A 168 16.18 -7.11 -4.98
C MET A 168 16.79 -8.32 -4.27
N GLY A 169 16.46 -8.48 -2.99
CA GLY A 169 16.83 -9.66 -2.23
C GLY A 169 15.95 -10.87 -2.56
N PRO A 170 16.37 -12.08 -2.13
CA PRO A 170 15.59 -13.30 -2.30
C PRO A 170 14.24 -13.20 -1.60
N ARG A 171 13.19 -13.70 -2.24
CA ARG A 171 11.81 -13.63 -1.77
C ARG A 171 11.38 -14.96 -1.19
N LEU A 172 10.66 -14.92 -0.07
CA LEU A 172 10.10 -16.12 0.54
C LEU A 172 9.06 -16.73 -0.41
N ILE A 173 9.30 -17.96 -0.87
CA ILE A 173 8.40 -18.72 -1.77
C ILE A 173 7.69 -19.87 -1.06
N GLY A 174 8.03 -20.15 0.21
CA GLY A 174 7.28 -21.06 1.04
C GLY A 174 7.99 -21.42 2.32
N GLY A 175 7.29 -22.12 3.21
CA GLY A 175 7.86 -22.69 4.41
C GLY A 175 7.04 -23.86 4.93
N GLN A 176 7.67 -24.71 5.72
CA GLN A 176 7.02 -25.87 6.32
C GLN A 176 7.61 -26.18 7.69
N ALA A 177 6.75 -26.59 8.61
CA ALA A 177 7.19 -27.12 9.89
C ALA A 177 7.77 -28.54 9.69
N ARG A 178 8.93 -28.81 10.29
CA ARG A 178 9.56 -30.13 10.35
C ARG A 178 9.87 -30.44 11.81
N GLY A 179 8.92 -31.06 12.51
CA GLY A 179 9.04 -31.33 13.94
C GLY A 179 9.15 -30.02 14.73
N ALA A 180 10.31 -29.79 15.38
CA ALA A 180 10.61 -28.57 16.13
C ALA A 180 11.27 -27.46 15.28
N GLU A 181 11.52 -27.70 13.99
CA GLU A 181 12.13 -26.76 13.07
C GLU A 181 11.08 -26.15 12.13
N PHE A 182 11.37 -24.94 11.61
CA PHE A 182 10.62 -24.35 10.52
C PHE A 182 11.56 -24.07 9.35
N GLU A 183 11.35 -24.78 8.24
CA GLU A 183 12.15 -24.64 7.03
C GLU A 183 11.54 -23.54 6.15
N LEU A 184 12.36 -22.56 5.74
CA LEU A 184 11.97 -21.49 4.81
C LEU A 184 12.67 -21.69 3.46
N ARG A 185 11.95 -21.45 2.37
CA ARG A 185 12.48 -21.50 1.00
C ARG A 185 12.36 -20.14 0.37
N PHE A 186 13.44 -19.70 -0.27
CA PHE A 186 13.49 -18.46 -1.02
C PHE A 186 13.78 -18.71 -2.49
N ASP A 187 13.36 -17.82 -3.37
CA ASP A 187 13.77 -17.86 -4.77
C ASP A 187 15.27 -17.55 -4.93
N ARG A 188 15.82 -17.97 -6.07
CA ARG A 188 17.18 -17.61 -6.50
C ARG A 188 17.02 -16.41 -7.41
N THR A 189 17.14 -15.21 -6.86
CA THR A 189 17.18 -13.96 -7.65
C THR A 189 18.41 -13.90 -8.52
#